data_AF-G3AT87-F1
#
_entry.id   AF-G3AT87-F1
#
_cell.length_a   1.000
_cell.length_b   1.000
_cell.length_c   1.000
_cell.angle_alpha   90.00
_cell.angle_beta   90.00
_cell.angle_gamma   90.00
#
_symmetry.space_group_name_H-M   'P 1'
#
loop_
_entity.id
_entity.type
_entity.pdbx_description
1 polymer ?
#
loop_
_entity_poly.entity_id
_entity_poly.type
_entity_poly.pdbx_seq_one_letter_code
_entity_poly.pdbx_strand_id
1 'polypeptide(L)'
;MNKDEHLNGNDPIMLYPIFKSLSKAQITKIIHICKNKLDIASVAYHELGNFLINGWGLDHRDELVGIACLSKAGSMGNIDSMTQLGDIWCNKTKYHKKDLCKAAAWLRLSEIFGITTIGNSWIYKEKYMSSS
;
A
#
# COMPACT_ATOMS: atom_id res chain seq x y z
N MET A 1 -3.26 10.97 -19.51
CA MET A 1 -2.39 12.15 -19.38
C MET A 1 -1.33 11.77 -18.34
N ASN A 2 -0.07 11.74 -18.77
CA ASN A 2 1.13 11.11 -18.19
C ASN A 2 1.13 9.58 -18.01
N LYS A 3 2.13 8.93 -18.63
CA LYS A 3 2.32 7.49 -18.86
C LYS A 3 3.43 6.90 -17.97
N ASP A 4 3.87 7.62 -16.95
CA ASP A 4 4.87 7.16 -16.02
C ASP A 4 4.22 7.00 -14.63
N GLU A 5 3.65 5.82 -14.38
CA GLU A 5 3.07 5.44 -13.07
C GLU A 5 4.10 5.52 -11.92
N HIS A 6 5.40 5.65 -12.23
CA HIS A 6 6.50 5.62 -11.28
C HIS A 6 6.90 7.00 -10.69
N LEU A 7 6.29 8.11 -11.11
CA LEU A 7 6.85 9.46 -10.85
C LEU A 7 6.58 10.10 -9.48
N ASN A 8 5.78 9.51 -8.58
CA ASN A 8 5.38 10.19 -7.33
C ASN A 8 5.87 9.53 -6.03
N GLY A 9 6.80 8.57 -6.10
CA GLY A 9 7.35 7.91 -4.91
C GLY A 9 6.36 7.03 -4.16
N ASN A 10 5.23 6.69 -4.77
CA ASN A 10 4.18 5.85 -4.19
C ASN A 10 4.18 4.41 -4.77
N ASP A 11 5.20 4.07 -5.56
CA ASP A 11 5.34 2.73 -6.15
C ASP A 11 5.95 1.77 -5.13
N PRO A 12 5.30 0.63 -4.82
CA PRO A 12 5.80 -0.30 -3.79
C PRO A 12 7.16 -0.93 -4.13
N ILE A 13 7.51 -1.06 -5.41
CA ILE A 13 8.80 -1.60 -5.85
C ILE A 13 9.91 -0.61 -5.51
N MET A 14 9.68 0.69 -5.74
CA MET A 14 10.64 1.75 -5.42
C MET A 14 10.78 1.97 -3.91
N LEU A 15 9.69 1.77 -3.16
CA LEU A 15 9.67 1.91 -1.70
C LEU A 15 10.41 0.78 -0.98
N TYR A 16 10.44 -0.42 -1.55
CA TYR A 16 11.02 -1.60 -0.91
C TYR A 16 12.49 -1.43 -0.47
N PRO A 17 13.44 -1.02 -1.34
CA PRO A 17 14.82 -0.80 -0.92
C PRO A 17 14.94 0.31 0.14
N ILE A 18 14.10 1.35 0.06
CA ILE A 18 14.09 2.45 1.03
C ILE A 18 13.70 1.95 2.41
N PHE A 19 12.56 1.25 2.54
CA PHE A 19 12.10 0.74 3.83
C PHE A 19 12.99 -0.37 4.38
N LYS A 20 13.56 -1.20 3.50
CA LYS A 20 14.51 -2.25 3.90
C LYS A 20 15.81 -1.67 4.47
N SER A 21 16.19 -0.46 4.08
CA SER A 21 17.37 0.24 4.61
C SER A 21 17.18 0.84 6.01
N LEU A 22 15.94 0.86 6.53
CA LEU A 22 15.64 1.43 7.84
C LEU A 22 16.23 0.57 8.96
N SER A 23 16.76 1.23 9.98
CA SER A 23 17.21 0.56 11.20
C SER A 23 16.04 -0.02 12.00
N LYS A 24 16.32 -1.01 12.84
CA LYS A 24 15.33 -1.63 13.74
C LYS A 24 14.63 -0.59 14.64
N ALA A 25 15.36 0.44 15.08
CA ALA A 25 14.81 1.53 15.89
C ALA A 25 13.79 2.37 15.09
N GLN A 26 14.11 2.71 13.83
CA GLN A 26 13.18 3.42 12.94
C GLN A 26 11.92 2.60 12.65
N ILE A 27 12.08 1.30 12.34
CA ILE A 27 10.96 0.38 12.09
C ILE A 27 10.05 0.31 13.33
N THR A 28 10.63 0.14 14.52
CA THR A 28 9.86 0.07 15.78
C THR A 28 9.08 1.37 16.02
N LYS A 29 9.69 2.52 15.74
CA LYS A 29 9.02 3.82 15.86
C LYS A 29 7.86 3.96 14.89
N ILE A 30 8.02 3.57 13.63
CA ILE A 30 6.95 3.60 12.61
C ILE A 30 5.79 2.70 13.02
N ILE A 31 6.09 1.47 13.48
CA ILE A 31 5.07 0.55 13.99
C ILE A 31 4.29 1.18 15.15
N HIS A 32 4.99 1.80 16.10
CA HIS A 32 4.34 2.48 17.23
C HIS A 32 3.45 3.63 16.77
N ILE A 33 3.94 4.47 15.85
CA ILE A 33 3.18 5.59 15.27
C ILE A 33 1.92 5.08 14.57
N CYS A 34 2.01 4.05 13.73
CA CYS A 34 0.86 3.46 13.04
C CYS A 34 -0.17 2.88 14.01
N LYS A 35 0.27 2.04 14.95
CA LYS A 35 -0.63 1.39 15.93
C LYS A 35 -1.40 2.40 16.78
N ASN A 36 -0.78 3.55 17.08
CA ASN A 36 -1.39 4.61 17.87
C ASN A 36 -1.97 5.74 17.00
N LYS A 37 -2.01 5.58 15.68
CA LYS A 37 -2.53 6.57 14.71
C LYS A 37 -1.95 7.98 14.89
N LEU A 38 -0.66 8.07 15.23
CA LEU A 38 0.00 9.34 15.59
C LEU A 38 0.44 10.16 14.37
N ASP A 39 0.61 9.53 13.20
CA ASP A 39 0.83 10.26 11.95
C ASP A 39 -0.52 10.58 11.31
N ILE A 40 -1.08 11.71 11.74
CA ILE A 40 -2.39 12.21 11.33
C ILE A 40 -2.47 12.35 9.80
N ALA A 41 -1.38 12.75 9.13
CA ALA A 41 -1.40 12.94 7.69
C ALA A 41 -1.54 11.59 6.96
N SER A 42 -0.78 10.57 7.37
CA SER A 42 -0.92 9.23 6.79
C SER A 42 -2.31 8.62 7.05
N VAL A 43 -2.86 8.86 8.25
CA VAL A 43 -4.20 8.41 8.64
C VAL A 43 -5.27 9.13 7.83
N ALA A 44 -5.15 10.44 7.63
CA ALA A 44 -6.10 11.21 6.83
C ALA A 44 -6.14 10.71 5.37
N TYR A 45 -4.99 10.40 4.76
CA TYR A 45 -4.96 9.79 3.43
C TYR A 45 -5.57 8.39 3.41
N HIS A 46 -5.35 7.58 4.46
CA HIS A 46 -5.96 6.25 4.58
C HIS A 46 -7.50 6.35 4.61
N GLU A 47 -8.04 7.17 5.51
CA GLU A 47 -9.47 7.34 5.68
C GLU A 47 -10.12 7.97 4.43
N LEU A 48 -9.47 8.97 3.80
CA LEU A 48 -9.93 9.54 2.54
C LEU A 48 -9.96 8.48 1.43
N GLY A 49 -8.94 7.63 1.36
CA GLY A 49 -8.89 6.51 0.41
C GLY A 49 -10.09 5.57 0.59
N ASN A 50 -10.38 5.18 1.83
CA ASN A 50 -11.53 4.34 2.17
C ASN A 50 -12.87 5.01 1.81
N PHE A 51 -13.01 6.30 2.10
CA PHE A 51 -14.21 7.05 1.79
C PHE A 51 -14.50 7.06 0.28
N LEU A 52 -13.47 7.29 -0.54
CA LEU A 52 -13.56 7.33 -2.00
C LEU A 52 -13.85 5.95 -2.62
N ILE A 53 -13.19 4.90 -2.13
CA ILE A 53 -13.39 3.51 -2.58
C ILE A 53 -14.82 3.04 -2.25
N ASN A 54 -15.29 3.33 -1.04
CA ASN A 54 -16.63 2.91 -0.61
C ASN A 54 -17.75 3.82 -1.15
N GLY A 55 -17.41 5.07 -1.51
CA GLY A 55 -18.36 6.09 -1.97
C GLY A 55 -19.30 6.55 -0.88
N TRP A 56 -18.82 6.64 0.37
CA TRP A 56 -19.61 7.20 1.45
C TRP A 56 -19.85 8.68 1.17
N GLY A 57 -21.08 9.16 1.28
CA GLY A 57 -21.39 10.60 1.10
C GLY A 57 -21.08 11.20 -0.29
N LEU A 58 -20.84 10.38 -1.32
CA LEU A 58 -20.58 10.81 -2.69
C LEU A 58 -21.65 10.25 -3.64
N ASP A 59 -21.97 11.01 -4.69
CA ASP A 59 -22.87 10.54 -5.75
C ASP A 59 -22.31 9.29 -6.46
N HIS A 60 -20.98 9.23 -6.58
CA HIS A 60 -20.25 8.14 -7.23
C HIS A 60 -18.97 7.77 -6.47
N ARG A 61 -18.59 6.49 -6.56
CA ARG A 61 -17.31 5.96 -6.07
C ARG A 61 -16.17 6.40 -6.97
N ASP A 62 -15.03 6.75 -6.37
CA ASP A 62 -13.78 7.02 -7.08
C ASP A 62 -12.66 6.11 -6.57
N GLU A 63 -12.70 4.86 -7.04
CA GLU A 63 -11.78 3.81 -6.59
C GLU A 63 -10.33 4.12 -6.96
N LEU A 64 -10.07 4.71 -8.13
CA LEU A 64 -8.71 4.99 -8.59
C LEU A 64 -8.06 6.11 -7.77
N VAL A 65 -8.80 7.18 -7.47
CA VAL A 65 -8.29 8.23 -6.57
C VAL A 65 -8.12 7.67 -5.15
N GLY A 66 -9.05 6.83 -4.69
CA GLY A 66 -8.91 6.18 -3.39
C GLY A 66 -7.68 5.29 -3.28
N ILE A 67 -7.36 4.50 -4.31
CA ILE A 67 -6.11 3.72 -4.41
C ILE A 67 -4.89 4.63 -4.39
N ALA A 68 -4.94 5.79 -5.05
CA ALA A 68 -3.85 6.76 -5.03
C ALA A 68 -3.63 7.36 -3.62
N CYS A 69 -4.71 7.68 -2.89
CA CYS A 69 -4.64 8.12 -1.50
C CYS A 69 -4.05 7.04 -0.58
N LEU A 70 -4.51 5.79 -0.71
CA LEU A 70 -3.94 4.66 0.03
C LEU A 70 -2.46 4.47 -0.29
N SER A 71 -2.07 4.57 -1.57
CA SER A 71 -0.66 4.43 -1.99
C SER A 71 0.21 5.53 -1.40
N LYS A 72 -0.32 6.75 -1.27
CA LYS A 72 0.35 7.86 -0.59
C LYS A 72 0.49 7.61 0.91
N ALA A 73 -0.55 7.13 1.57
CA ALA A 73 -0.47 6.74 2.98
C ALA A 73 0.56 5.62 3.20
N GLY A 74 0.57 4.60 2.34
CA GLY A 74 1.56 3.52 2.35
C GLY A 74 2.98 4.04 2.17
N SER A 75 3.21 4.98 1.24
CA SER A 75 4.54 5.60 1.07
C SER A 75 5.01 6.37 2.30
N MET A 76 4.10 6.83 3.15
CA MET A 76 4.39 7.52 4.42
C MET A 76 4.61 6.54 5.59
N GLY A 77 4.52 5.24 5.34
CA GLY A 77 4.71 4.21 6.36
C GLY A 77 3.41 3.71 7.00
N ASN A 78 2.23 4.09 6.48
CA ASN A 78 0.96 3.56 6.98
C ASN A 78 0.82 2.06 6.64
N ILE A 79 0.94 1.23 7.67
CA ILE A 79 0.96 -0.24 7.54
C ILE A 79 -0.40 -0.80 7.11
N ASP A 80 -1.50 -0.18 7.56
CA ASP A 80 -2.86 -0.60 7.21
C ASP A 80 -3.12 -0.40 5.71
N SER A 81 -2.72 0.76 5.17
CA SER A 81 -2.78 1.05 3.74
C SER A 81 -1.95 0.08 2.91
N MET A 82 -0.74 -0.29 3.33
CA MET A 82 0.08 -1.29 2.62
C MET A 82 -0.64 -2.63 2.52
N THR A 83 -1.20 -3.09 3.64
CA THR A 83 -1.91 -4.37 3.71
C THR A 83 -3.17 -4.34 2.84
N GLN A 84 -3.93 -3.26 2.91
CA GLN A 84 -5.13 -3.06 2.11
C GLN A 84 -4.84 -2.96 0.62
N LEU A 85 -3.79 -2.24 0.21
CA LEU A 85 -3.36 -2.21 -1.20
C LEU A 85 -2.97 -3.61 -1.70
N GLY A 86 -2.31 -4.40 -0.87
CA GLY A 86 -2.05 -5.80 -1.14
C GLY A 86 -3.32 -6.57 -1.51
N ASP A 87 -4.39 -6.41 -0.72
CA ASP A 87 -5.68 -7.05 -0.98
C ASP A 87 -6.40 -6.46 -2.21
N ILE A 88 -6.40 -5.14 -2.36
CA ILE A 88 -7.02 -4.45 -3.52
C ILE A 88 -6.44 -4.99 -4.83
N TRP A 89 -5.12 -5.08 -4.94
CA TRP A 89 -4.44 -5.56 -6.14
C TRP A 89 -4.55 -7.09 -6.35
N CYS A 90 -4.88 -7.85 -5.29
CA CYS A 90 -5.25 -9.28 -5.42
C CYS A 90 -6.62 -9.48 -6.07
N ASN A 91 -7.47 -8.47 -6.04
CA ASN A 91 -8.82 -8.51 -6.58
C ASN A 91 -8.91 -7.74 -7.90
N LYS A 92 -9.88 -8.12 -8.74
CA LYS A 92 -10.27 -7.33 -9.91
C LYS A 92 -11.57 -6.61 -9.60
N THR A 93 -11.71 -5.39 -10.09
CA THR A 93 -12.97 -4.65 -10.07
C THR A 93 -13.30 -4.20 -11.48
N LYS A 94 -14.34 -3.38 -11.63
CA LYS A 94 -14.64 -2.70 -12.90
C LYS A 94 -13.68 -1.54 -13.17
N TYR A 95 -12.93 -1.07 -12.17
CA TYR A 95 -12.07 0.11 -12.25
C TYR A 95 -10.58 -0.24 -12.39
N HIS A 96 -10.10 -1.32 -11.76
CA HIS A 96 -8.74 -1.82 -11.97
C HIS A 96 -8.69 -3.32 -12.26
N LYS A 97 -7.61 -3.71 -12.94
CA LYS A 97 -7.28 -5.12 -13.18
C LYS A 97 -6.52 -5.67 -11.98
N LYS A 98 -6.71 -6.96 -11.72
CA LYS A 98 -5.89 -7.71 -10.77
C LYS A 98 -4.42 -7.64 -11.18
N ASP A 99 -3.55 -7.26 -10.26
CA ASP A 99 -2.09 -7.18 -10.43
C ASP A 99 -1.41 -7.82 -9.23
N LEU A 100 -1.07 -9.11 -9.37
CA LEU A 100 -0.45 -9.87 -8.28
C LEU A 100 0.99 -9.45 -8.00
N CYS A 101 1.69 -8.84 -8.97
CA CYS A 101 3.04 -8.33 -8.74
C CYS A 101 3.00 -7.09 -7.85
N LYS A 102 2.10 -6.16 -8.16
CA LYS A 102 1.85 -4.96 -7.35
C LYS A 102 1.31 -5.31 -5.97
N ALA A 103 0.39 -6.29 -5.89
CA ALA A 103 -0.10 -6.84 -4.62
C ALA A 103 1.04 -7.41 -3.76
N ALA A 104 1.86 -8.30 -4.34
CA ALA A 104 2.98 -8.91 -3.63
C ALA A 104 3.99 -7.86 -3.15
N ALA A 105 4.24 -6.81 -3.95
CA ALA A 105 5.13 -5.73 -3.56
C ALA A 105 4.60 -4.97 -2.32
N TRP A 106 3.33 -4.61 -2.29
CA TRP A 106 2.71 -3.96 -1.12
C TRP A 106 2.71 -4.84 0.12
N LEU A 107 2.39 -6.14 -0.02
CA LEU A 107 2.43 -7.08 1.09
C LEU A 107 3.85 -7.28 1.64
N ARG A 108 4.87 -7.35 0.77
CA ARG A 108 6.28 -7.40 1.22
C ARG A 108 6.69 -6.16 2.00
N LEU A 109 6.16 -4.98 1.66
CA LEU A 109 6.42 -3.76 2.45
C LEU A 109 5.82 -3.88 3.86
N SER A 110 4.60 -4.40 4.00
CA SER A 110 3.99 -4.56 5.33
C SER A 110 4.73 -5.59 6.18
N GLU A 111 5.32 -6.62 5.59
CA GLU A 111 6.17 -7.59 6.30
C GLU A 111 7.43 -6.96 6.93
N ILE A 112 8.00 -5.90 6.32
CA ILE A 112 9.12 -5.14 6.91
C ILE A 112 8.72 -4.56 8.28
N PHE A 113 7.45 -4.17 8.41
CA PHE A 113 6.89 -3.61 9.65
C PHE A 113 6.21 -4.66 10.53
N GLY A 114 6.49 -5.95 10.29
CA GLY A 114 6.09 -7.06 11.16
C GLY A 114 4.68 -7.61 10.93
N ILE A 115 3.99 -7.20 9.86
CA ILE A 115 2.74 -7.85 9.47
C ILE A 115 3.07 -9.16 8.76
N THR A 116 2.76 -10.29 9.38
CA THR A 116 2.90 -11.60 8.74
C THR A 116 1.52 -12.24 8.68
N THR A 117 1.07 -12.58 7.47
CA THR A 117 -0.23 -13.24 7.27
C THR A 117 -0.01 -14.67 6.81
N ILE A 118 -0.63 -15.62 7.50
CA ILE A 118 -0.59 -17.03 7.13
C ILE A 118 -1.15 -17.17 5.70
N GLY A 119 -0.39 -17.82 4.83
CA GLY A 119 -0.77 -17.99 3.42
C GLY A 119 -0.13 -17.00 2.45
N ASN A 120 0.57 -15.96 2.91
CA ASN A 120 1.23 -14.99 2.03
C ASN A 120 2.59 -15.45 1.46
N SER A 121 2.99 -16.72 1.64
CA SER A 121 4.26 -17.23 1.09
C SER A 121 4.38 -17.10 -0.43
N TRP A 122 3.25 -16.97 -1.13
CA TRP A 122 3.23 -16.76 -2.58
C TRP A 122 3.89 -15.45 -3.01
N ILE A 123 3.95 -14.41 -2.15
CA ILE A 123 4.52 -13.10 -2.49
C ILE A 123 6.02 -13.18 -2.81
N TYR A 124 6.70 -14.27 -2.45
CA TYR A 124 8.11 -14.50 -2.73
C TYR A 124 8.39 -15.39 -3.95
N LYS A 125 7.34 -15.88 -4.63
CA LYS A 125 7.53 -16.64 -5.87
C LYS A 125 8.16 -15.75 -6.94
N GLU A 126 9.11 -16.28 -7.69
CA GLU A 126 9.90 -15.55 -8.68
C GLU A 126 9.05 -14.71 -9.66
N LYS A 127 7.93 -15.28 -10.13
CA LYS A 127 6.96 -14.59 -11.00
C LYS A 127 6.31 -13.33 -10.41
N TYR A 128 6.47 -13.06 -9.11
CA TYR A 128 5.97 -11.86 -8.42
C TYR A 128 7.09 -11.01 -7.80
N MET A 129 8.35 -11.40 -7.99
CA MET A 129 9.53 -10.68 -7.52
C MET A 129 10.02 -9.67 -8.57
N SER A 130 9.74 -9.91 -9.84
CA SER A 130 10.18 -9.10 -10.98
C SER A 130 9.05 -8.23 -11.51
N SER A 131 9.27 -6.92 -11.51
CA SER A 131 8.45 -5.96 -12.24
C SER A 131 8.82 -6.05 -13.71
N SER A 132 8.08 -6.81 -14.51
CA SER A 132 8.16 -6.71 -15.98
C SER A 132 7.36 -5.51 -16.46
#